data_AF-A0A8X6F650-F1
#
_entry.id   AF-A0A8X6F650-F1
#
_cell.length_a   1.000
_cell.length_b   1.000
_cell.length_c   1.000
_cell.angle_alpha   90.00
_cell.angle_beta   90.00
_cell.angle_gamma   90.00
#
_symmetry.space_group_name_H-M   'P 1'
#
loop_
_entity.id
_entity.type
_entity.pdbx_description
1 polymer ?
#
loop_
_entity_poly.entity_id
_entity_poly.type
_entity_poly.pdbx_seq_one_letter_code
_entity_poly.pdbx_strand_id
1 'polypeptide(L)'
;ECQYSLKKILSNLGEIDPWQQALENSELFGGDMIVPHGAFLGNALPGEDYRWPNATIPYVIDKSLASHKKLILDAMAHIERNTCLKFKPRTNEKEYCKIFKGKG
;
A
#
# COMPACT_ATOMS: atom_id res chain seq x y z
N GLU A 1 -16.81 2.79 22.70
CA GLU A 1 -17.60 1.93 21.79
C GLU A 1 -16.75 0.79 21.23
N CYS A 2 -16.30 -0.15 22.08
CA CYS A 2 -15.62 -1.39 21.68
C CYS A 2 -16.62 -2.54 21.65
N GLN A 3 -17.68 -2.42 20.85
CA GLN A 3 -18.61 -3.51 20.59
C GLN A 3 -18.71 -3.79 19.09
N TYR A 4 -17.55 -3.94 18.43
CA TYR A 4 -17.49 -4.78 17.23
C TYR A 4 -17.65 -6.25 17.64
N SER A 5 -18.89 -6.57 17.99
CA SER A 5 -19.60 -7.83 17.83
C SER A 5 -18.78 -9.13 17.96
N LEU A 6 -18.69 -9.63 19.20
CA LEU A 6 -18.47 -11.05 19.49
C LEU A 6 -19.41 -11.98 18.70
N LYS A 7 -20.58 -11.48 18.27
CA LYS A 7 -21.53 -12.23 17.43
C LYS A 7 -21.05 -12.42 15.98
N LYS A 8 -20.18 -11.56 15.46
CA LYS A 8 -19.61 -11.69 14.10
C LYS A 8 -18.47 -12.71 14.03
N ILE A 9 -17.76 -12.91 15.14
CA ILE A 9 -16.68 -13.90 15.27
C ILE A 9 -17.22 -15.33 15.16
N LEU A 10 -18.40 -15.60 15.72
CA LEU A 10 -19.01 -16.94 15.70
C LEU A 10 -19.72 -17.29 14.38
N SER A 11 -20.09 -16.31 13.55
CA SER A 11 -20.74 -16.56 12.25
C SER A 11 -19.75 -16.84 11.11
N ASN A 12 -18.46 -16.55 11.31
CA ASN A 12 -17.45 -16.49 10.24
C ASN A 12 -16.29 -17.49 10.42
N LEU A 13 -16.51 -18.63 11.07
CA LEU A 13 -15.47 -19.66 11.28
C LEU A 13 -14.81 -20.20 9.98
N GLY A 14 -15.24 -19.77 8.79
CA GLY A 14 -14.59 -20.06 7.50
C GLY A 14 -14.42 -18.86 6.55
N GLU A 15 -14.83 -17.63 6.92
CA GLU A 15 -14.63 -16.44 6.09
C GLU A 15 -13.60 -15.52 6.73
N ILE A 16 -12.36 -15.57 6.22
CA ILE A 16 -11.29 -14.64 6.62
C ILE A 16 -11.73 -13.23 6.22
N ASP A 17 -11.75 -12.30 7.18
CA ASP A 17 -12.04 -10.89 6.91
C ASP A 17 -11.04 -10.34 5.88
N PRO A 18 -11.50 -9.79 4.74
CA PRO A 18 -10.58 -9.31 3.69
C PRO A 18 -9.54 -8.30 4.19
N TRP A 19 -9.89 -7.51 5.22
CA TRP A 19 -8.95 -6.59 5.87
C TRP A 19 -7.86 -7.33 6.65
N GLN A 20 -8.23 -8.41 7.34
CA GLN A 20 -7.29 -9.26 8.04
C GLN A 20 -6.35 -9.95 7.03
N GLN A 21 -6.87 -10.41 5.88
CA GLN A 21 -6.04 -11.00 4.83
C GLN A 21 -5.05 -10.00 4.20
N ALA A 22 -5.45 -8.73 4.02
CA ALA A 22 -4.59 -7.71 3.45
C ALA A 22 -3.47 -7.25 4.40
N LEU A 23 -3.68 -7.37 5.71
CA LEU A 23 -2.75 -6.86 6.74
C LEU A 23 -2.00 -7.94 7.52
N GLU A 24 -2.47 -9.19 7.51
CA GLU A 24 -1.89 -10.30 8.29
C GLU A 24 -1.38 -11.43 7.36
N ASN A 25 -0.61 -11.07 6.33
CA ASN A 25 0.04 -12.06 5.48
C ASN A 25 1.31 -12.61 6.13
N SER A 26 1.27 -13.87 6.58
CA SER A 26 2.40 -14.51 7.28
C SER A 26 3.68 -14.66 6.44
N GLU A 27 3.59 -14.52 5.12
CA GLU A 27 4.76 -14.54 4.22
C GLU A 27 5.40 -13.15 4.06
N LEU A 28 4.77 -12.08 4.55
CA LEU A 28 5.24 -10.69 4.44
C LEU A 28 5.75 -10.16 5.78
N PHE A 29 6.74 -9.28 5.73
CA PHE A 29 7.22 -8.60 6.93
C PHE A 29 6.14 -7.64 7.43
N GLY A 30 5.86 -7.66 8.73
CA GLY A 30 4.78 -6.85 9.31
C GLY A 30 3.37 -7.21 8.81
N GLY A 31 3.24 -8.26 7.99
CA GLY A 31 1.98 -8.70 7.40
C GLY A 31 1.61 -8.06 6.05
N ASP A 32 2.27 -6.96 5.65
CA ASP A 32 1.94 -6.20 4.44
C ASP A 32 3.15 -5.66 3.65
N MET A 33 4.39 -5.89 4.13
CA MET A 33 5.61 -5.41 3.48
C MET A 33 6.40 -6.53 2.83
N ILE A 34 6.68 -6.38 1.53
CA ILE A 34 7.76 -7.11 0.86
C ILE A 34 9.06 -6.36 1.14
N VAL A 35 9.97 -7.00 1.87
CA VAL A 35 11.26 -6.40 2.24
C VAL A 35 12.35 -6.92 1.30
N PRO A 36 13.23 -6.04 0.77
CA PRO A 36 14.34 -6.47 -0.06
C PRO A 36 15.23 -7.47 0.69
N HIS A 37 15.73 -8.48 -0.03
CA HIS A 37 16.60 -9.48 0.56
C HIS A 37 17.87 -8.82 1.13
N GLY A 38 18.11 -9.01 2.44
CA GLY A 38 19.26 -8.42 3.14
C GLY A 38 19.05 -6.99 3.65
N ALA A 39 17.85 -6.41 3.53
CA ALA A 39 17.53 -5.13 4.16
C ALA A 39 17.40 -5.27 5.68
N PHE A 40 17.74 -4.19 6.38
CA PHE A 40 17.73 -4.10 7.84
C PHE A 40 16.31 -4.28 8.40
N LEU A 41 16.11 -5.05 9.47
CA LEU A 41 14.81 -5.31 10.11
C LEU A 41 14.25 -4.12 10.90
N GLY A 42 14.68 -2.89 10.57
CA GLY A 42 14.17 -1.67 11.17
C GLY A 42 12.98 -1.11 10.41
N ASN A 43 12.19 -0.26 11.07
CA ASN A 43 10.98 0.34 10.48
C ASN A 43 11.26 1.50 9.49
N ALA A 44 12.52 1.69 9.09
CA ALA A 44 12.93 2.72 8.14
C ALA A 44 14.16 2.28 7.35
N LEU A 45 14.21 2.67 6.07
CA LEU A 45 15.39 2.57 5.22
C LEU A 45 16.09 3.94 5.19
N PRO A 46 17.18 4.15 5.94
CA PRO A 46 17.79 5.48 6.09
C PRO A 46 18.56 5.95 4.83
N GLY A 47 19.00 5.01 3.99
CA GLY A 47 19.80 5.32 2.80
C GLY A 47 19.07 6.16 1.76
N GLU A 48 19.74 7.18 1.23
CA GLU A 48 19.20 8.05 0.17
C GLU A 48 18.87 7.28 -1.11
N ASP A 49 19.61 6.21 -1.40
CA ASP A 49 19.41 5.35 -2.57
C ASP A 49 18.06 4.61 -2.59
N TYR A 50 17.38 4.54 -1.45
CA TYR A 50 16.03 3.96 -1.33
C TYR A 50 14.90 4.98 -1.52
N ARG A 51 15.23 6.24 -1.80
CA ARG A 51 14.24 7.34 -1.92
C ARG A 51 13.91 7.64 -3.37
N TRP A 52 12.70 8.13 -3.58
CA TRP A 52 12.28 8.65 -4.88
C TRP A 52 13.04 9.93 -5.22
N PRO A 53 13.73 10.00 -6.37
CA PRO A 53 14.45 11.20 -6.79
C PRO A 53 13.52 12.41 -6.88
N ASN A 54 13.99 13.56 -6.41
CA ASN A 54 13.23 14.82 -6.40
C ASN A 54 11.86 14.71 -5.72
N ALA A 55 11.72 13.81 -4.75
CA ALA A 55 10.47 13.53 -4.05
C ALA A 55 9.29 13.22 -5.01
N THR A 56 9.59 12.71 -6.22
CA THR A 56 8.58 12.50 -7.27
C THR A 56 8.40 11.03 -7.55
N ILE A 57 7.15 10.55 -7.43
CA ILE A 57 6.75 9.17 -7.63
C ILE A 57 6.00 9.07 -8.97
N PRO A 58 6.63 8.50 -10.02
CA PRO A 58 5.91 8.12 -11.23
C PRO A 58 4.96 6.97 -10.90
N TYR A 59 3.71 7.02 -11.35
CA TYR A 59 2.71 5.99 -11.03
C TYR A 59 1.89 5.51 -12.23
N VAL A 60 1.39 4.28 -12.10
CA VAL A 60 0.36 3.68 -12.98
C VAL A 60 -0.73 3.08 -12.10
N ILE A 61 -1.99 3.44 -12.35
CA ILE A 61 -3.16 2.77 -11.75
C ILE A 61 -3.68 1.76 -12.78
N ASP A 62 -3.61 0.49 -12.44
CA ASP A 62 -4.08 -0.59 -13.29
C ASP A 62 -5.60 -0.55 -13.47
N LYS A 63 -6.08 -0.98 -14.65
CA LYS A 63 -7.51 -1.02 -14.99
C LYS A 63 -8.35 -1.86 -14.01
N SER A 64 -7.74 -2.83 -13.33
CA SER A 64 -8.38 -3.63 -12.27
C SER A 64 -8.91 -2.79 -11.12
N LEU A 65 -8.41 -1.55 -10.94
CA LEU A 65 -8.80 -0.61 -9.91
C LEU A 65 -9.65 0.56 -10.44
N ALA A 66 -10.25 0.44 -11.63
CA ALA A 66 -11.03 1.52 -12.24
C ALA A 66 -12.10 2.11 -11.29
N SER A 67 -12.80 1.26 -10.52
CA SER A 67 -13.81 1.69 -9.54
C SER A 67 -13.22 2.43 -8.33
N HIS A 68 -11.94 2.21 -8.01
CA HIS A 68 -11.25 2.80 -6.85
C HIS A 68 -10.32 3.96 -7.24
N LYS A 69 -10.20 4.26 -8.54
CA LYS A 69 -9.27 5.28 -9.07
C LYS A 69 -9.43 6.63 -8.38
N LYS A 70 -10.68 7.08 -8.15
CA LYS A 70 -10.94 8.36 -7.47
C LYS A 70 -10.37 8.36 -6.05
N LEU A 71 -10.61 7.30 -5.28
CA LEU A 71 -10.13 7.18 -3.91
C LEU A 71 -8.60 7.19 -3.84
N ILE A 72 -7.95 6.50 -4.78
CA ILE A 72 -6.47 6.47 -4.88
C ILE A 72 -5.94 7.89 -5.16
N LEU A 73 -6.55 8.61 -6.10
CA LEU A 73 -6.15 9.99 -6.43
C LEU A 73 -6.39 10.96 -5.26
N ASP A 74 -7.49 10.80 -4.53
CA ASP A 74 -7.79 11.62 -3.34
C ASP A 74 -6.73 11.40 -2.24
N ALA A 75 -6.29 10.14 -2.05
CA ALA A 75 -5.21 9.79 -1.12
C ALA A 75 -3.85 10.37 -1.54
N MET A 76 -3.50 10.27 -2.83
CA MET A 76 -2.30 10.92 -3.37
C MET A 76 -2.33 12.43 -3.13
N ALA A 77 -3.44 13.08 -3.44
CA ALA A 77 -3.61 14.52 -3.22
C ALA A 77 -3.52 14.90 -1.73
N HIS A 78 -4.01 14.04 -0.82
CA HIS A 78 -3.81 14.25 0.61
C HIS A 78 -2.32 14.24 1.00
N ILE A 79 -1.54 13.30 0.47
CA ILE A 79 -0.09 13.23 0.71
C ILE A 79 0.63 14.47 0.15
N GLU A 80 0.31 14.89 -1.08
CA GLU A 80 0.94 16.07 -1.71
C GLU A 80 0.62 17.39 -0.98
N ARG A 81 -0.53 17.46 -0.29
CA ARG A 81 -0.91 18.63 0.52
C ARG A 81 -0.15 18.71 1.83
N ASN A 82 0.28 17.57 2.38
CA ASN A 82 0.87 17.49 3.71
C ASN A 82 2.39 17.23 3.69
N THR A 83 2.97 16.97 2.51
CA THR A 83 4.38 16.63 2.36
C THR A 83 4.97 17.28 1.10
N CYS A 84 6.28 17.19 0.90
CA CYS A 84 6.93 17.61 -0.34
C CYS A 84 6.81 16.59 -1.49
N LEU A 85 6.22 15.41 -1.25
CA LEU A 85 6.08 14.38 -2.28
C LEU A 85 5.17 14.86 -3.42
N LYS A 86 5.47 14.37 -4.62
CA LYS A 86 4.71 14.62 -5.86
C LYS A 86 4.40 13.30 -6.56
N PHE A 87 3.21 13.18 -7.11
CA PHE A 87 2.80 12.05 -7.94
C PHE A 87 2.64 12.51 -9.37
N LYS A 88 3.24 11.78 -10.31
CA LYS A 88 3.06 12.05 -11.75
C LYS A 88 2.65 10.78 -12.49
N PRO A 89 1.71 10.87 -13.46
CA PRO A 89 1.48 9.76 -14.37
C PRO A 89 2.79 9.35 -15.04
N ARG A 90 3.10 8.05 -15.00
CA ARG A 90 4.31 7.52 -15.64
C ARG A 90 4.25 7.75 -17.15
N THR A 91 5.40 8.07 -17.72
CA THR A 91 5.64 8.16 -19.16
C THR A 91 6.65 7.09 -19.59
N ASN A 92 7.94 7.30 -19.34
CA ASN A 92 9.05 6.44 -19.73
C ASN A 92 9.99 6.08 -18.57
N GLU A 93 9.65 6.47 -17.34
CA GLU A 93 10.49 6.22 -16.17
C GLU A 93 10.68 4.72 -15.95
N LYS A 94 11.92 4.31 -15.69
CA LYS A 94 12.28 2.90 -15.42
C LYS A 94 11.67 2.44 -14.08
N GLU A 95 11.89 3.22 -13.04
CA GLU A 95 11.36 2.97 -11.69
C GLU A 95 10.05 3.75 -11.50
N TYR A 96 9.00 3.05 -11.04
CA TYR A 96 7.67 3.63 -10.86
C TYR A 96 6.82 2.77 -9.91
N CYS A 97 5.79 3.37 -9.33
CA CYS A 97 4.79 2.66 -8.53
C CYS A 97 3.65 2.14 -9.43
N LYS A 98 3.46 0.81 -9.48
CA LYS A 98 2.29 0.20 -10.13
C LYS A 98 1.28 -0.18 -9.04
N ILE A 99 0.09 0.42 -9.10
CA ILE A 99 -1.01 0.14 -8.19
C ILE A 99 -2.02 -0.75 -8.91
N PHE A 100 -2.24 -1.95 -8.41
CA PHE A 100 -3.09 -2.97 -9.05
C PHE A 100 -3.78 -3.83 -7.99
N LYS A 101 -4.85 -4.54 -8.38
CA LYS A 101 -5.53 -5.48 -7.49
C LYS A 101 -4.64 -6.71 -7.23
N GLY A 102 -4.08 -6.80 -6.03
CA GLY A 102 -3.23 -7.90 -5.56
C GLY A 102 -3.95 -8.90 -4.66
N LYS A 103 -3.17 -9.68 -3.91
CA LYS A 103 -3.66 -10.57 -2.83
C LYS A 103 -3.71 -9.88 -1.45
N GLY A 104 -3.19 -8.67 -1.38
CA GLY A 104 -3.34 -7.70 -0.31
C GLY A 104 -3.61 -6.34 -0.94
#